data_AF-A0A658P050-F1
#
_entry.id   AF-A0A658P050-F1
#
_cell.length_a   1.000
_cell.length_b   1.000
_cell.length_c   1.000
_cell.angle_alpha   90.00
_cell.angle_beta   90.00
_cell.angle_gamma   90.00
#
_symmetry.space_group_name_H-M   'P 1'
#
loop_
_entity.id
_entity.type
_entity.pdbx_description
1 polymer ?
#
loop_
_entity_poly.entity_id
_entity_poly.type
_entity_poly.pdbx_seq_one_letter_code
_entity_poly.pdbx_strand_id
1 'polypeptide(L)'
;RNISEVHIFGGEADADLSIRKNMHLTAGYTLSLSQIQKYTSPTGDTALDLTGKALVDSPIHKVTAGFTWTNRFVSANVVYKYVSERWINDLNE
;
A
#
# COMPACT_ATOMS: atom_id res chain seq x y z
N ARG A 1 16.36 4.03 -17.49
CA ARG A 1 14.99 4.24 -18.02
C ARG A 1 14.40 5.40 -17.24
N ASN A 2 13.99 6.50 -17.89
CA ASN A 2 13.41 7.65 -17.18
C ASN A 2 11.88 7.57 -17.28
N ILE A 3 11.24 7.16 -16.19
CA ILE A 3 9.79 7.34 -16.04
C ILE A 3 9.58 8.85 -15.82
N SER A 4 8.96 9.52 -16.78
CA SER A 4 8.97 10.99 -16.87
C SER A 4 7.99 11.62 -15.89
N GLU A 5 6.88 10.94 -15.58
CA GLU A 5 5.87 11.44 -14.66
C GLU A 5 5.02 10.29 -14.11
N VAL A 6 4.92 10.21 -12.79
CA VAL A 6 4.10 9.22 -12.08
C VAL A 6 3.10 9.99 -11.22
N HIS A 7 1.81 9.67 -11.37
CA HIS A 7 0.79 10.10 -10.43
C HIS A 7 0.45 8.96 -9.50
N ILE A 8 0.59 9.20 -8.20
CA ILE A 8 0.12 8.28 -7.16
C ILE A 8 -1.09 8.95 -6.53
N PHE A 9 -2.27 8.40 -6.81
CA PHE A 9 -3.49 8.76 -6.13
C PHE A 9 -3.75 7.74 -5.03
N GLY A 10 -4.22 8.17 -3.88
CA GLY A 10 -4.43 7.26 -2.78
C GLY A 10 -5.16 7.91 -1.64
N GLY A 11 -5.62 7.05 -0.75
CA GLY A 11 -6.27 7.44 0.49
C GLY A 11 -5.80 6.53 1.60
N GLU A 12 -5.64 7.10 2.78
CA GLU A 12 -5.28 6.38 3.99
C GLU A 12 -6.34 6.65 5.05
N ALA A 13 -6.65 5.62 5.82
CA ALA A 13 -7.59 5.69 6.92
C ALA A 13 -7.02 4.92 8.11
N ASP A 14 -6.96 5.59 9.24
CA ASP A 14 -6.43 5.03 10.48
C ASP A 14 -7.45 5.18 11.60
N ALA A 15 -7.50 4.19 12.47
CA ALA A 15 -8.32 4.16 13.66
C ALA A 15 -7.48 3.73 14.86
N ASP A 16 -7.53 4.54 15.91
CA ASP A 16 -6.91 4.27 17.20
C ASP A 16 -7.99 4.38 18.28
N LEU A 17 -8.30 3.25 18.92
CA LEU A 17 -9.46 3.12 19.80
C LEU A 17 -9.06 2.47 21.11
N SER A 18 -9.14 3.25 22.18
CA SER A 18 -9.05 2.74 23.54
C SER A 18 -10.43 2.27 24.02
N ILE A 19 -10.75 1.00 23.75
CA ILE A 19 -12.06 0.40 24.09
C ILE A 19 -12.27 0.39 25.61
N ARG A 20 -11.22 0.05 26.37
CA ARG A 20 -11.19 0.10 27.84
C ARG A 20 -9.79 0.49 28.29
N LYS A 21 -9.61 0.82 29.57
CA LYS A 21 -8.28 1.12 30.15
C LYS A 21 -7.24 0.02 29.93
N ASN A 22 -7.68 -1.21 29.73
CA ASN A 22 -6.86 -2.40 29.51
C ASN A 22 -6.93 -2.95 28.10
N MET A 23 -7.70 -2.36 27.18
CA MET A 23 -7.92 -2.88 25.83
C MET A 23 -7.78 -1.76 24.82
N HIS A 24 -6.92 -1.98 23.83
CA HIS A 24 -6.61 -1.00 22.82
C HIS A 24 -6.62 -1.66 21.44
N LEU A 25 -7.25 -1.01 20.48
CA LEU A 25 -7.40 -1.48 19.11
C LEU A 25 -6.84 -0.43 18.17
N THR A 26 -5.99 -0.86 17.25
CA THR A 26 -5.50 -0.08 16.12
C THR A 26 -5.93 -0.74 14.82
N ALA A 27 -6.26 0.06 13.82
CA ALA A 27 -6.51 -0.41 12.47
C ALA A 27 -6.04 0.65 11.48
N GLY A 28 -5.42 0.21 10.39
CA GLY A 28 -4.96 1.04 9.30
C GLY A 28 -5.33 0.43 7.96
N TYR A 29 -5.75 1.27 7.02
CA TYR A 29 -6.03 0.89 5.65
C TYR A 29 -5.45 1.92 4.69
N THR A 30 -4.64 1.44 3.75
CA THR A 30 -4.06 2.26 2.67
C THR A 30 -4.55 1.73 1.34
N LEU A 31 -5.09 2.64 0.52
CA LEU A 31 -5.36 2.45 -0.89
C LEU A 31 -4.34 3.25 -1.71
N SER A 32 -3.58 2.58 -2.56
CA SER A 32 -2.58 3.21 -3.44
C SER A 32 -2.86 2.86 -4.90
N LEU A 33 -3.36 3.82 -5.66
CA LEU A 33 -3.59 3.74 -7.11
C LEU A 33 -2.51 4.56 -7.81
N SER A 34 -1.47 3.89 -8.28
CA SER A 34 -0.41 4.52 -9.05
C SER A 34 -0.65 4.31 -10.54
N GLN A 35 -0.49 5.37 -11.35
CA GLN A 35 -0.61 5.29 -12.80
C GLN A 35 0.52 6.08 -13.46
N ILE A 36 1.20 5.44 -14.41
CA ILE A 36 2.24 6.07 -15.24
C ILE A 36 1.52 6.87 -16.34
N GLN A 37 1.55 8.21 -16.27
CA GLN A 37 0.84 9.07 -17.22
C GLN A 37 1.66 9.46 -18.44
N LYS A 38 3.00 9.50 -18.35
CA LYS A 38 3.87 9.81 -19.49
C LYS A 38 5.14 8.98 -19.47
N TYR A 39 5.33 8.22 -20.54
CA TYR A 39 6.58 7.51 -20.83
C TYR A 39 7.30 8.19 -22.00
N THR A 40 8.51 8.71 -21.77
CA THR A 40 9.40 9.18 -22.84
C THR A 40 10.44 8.11 -23.12
N SER A 41 10.32 7.42 -24.24
CA SER A 41 11.28 6.39 -24.68
C SER A 41 12.65 7.04 -24.96
N PRO A 42 13.74 6.66 -24.27
CA PRO A 42 15.06 7.27 -24.47
C PRO A 42 15.65 7.03 -25.87
N THR A 43 15.11 6.08 -26.65
CA THR A 43 15.71 5.57 -27.88
C THR A 43 14.81 5.68 -29.12
N GLY A 44 13.67 6.38 -29.06
CA GLY A 44 12.75 6.51 -30.20
C GLY A 44 12.08 5.19 -30.61
N ASP A 45 12.20 4.16 -29.77
CA ASP A 45 11.58 2.87 -29.97
C ASP A 45 10.18 2.91 -29.36
N THR A 46 9.16 2.99 -30.22
CA THR A 46 7.73 3.07 -29.87
C THR A 46 7.13 1.72 -29.45
N ALA A 47 7.93 0.65 -29.42
CA ALA A 47 7.45 -0.71 -29.17
C ALA A 47 7.06 -1.02 -27.71
N LEU A 48 7.36 -0.14 -26.75
CA LEU A 48 7.08 -0.35 -25.32
C LEU A 48 6.39 0.89 -24.74
N ASP A 49 5.10 1.03 -25.03
CA ASP A 49 4.25 2.02 -24.35
C ASP A 49 3.84 1.49 -22.97
N LEU A 50 4.30 2.18 -21.92
CA LEU A 50 3.98 1.90 -20.52
C LEU A 50 2.93 2.88 -19.99
N THR A 51 2.40 3.76 -20.84
CA THR A 51 1.36 4.74 -20.48
C THR A 51 0.10 4.01 -20.06
N GLY A 52 -0.42 4.35 -18.88
CA GLY A 52 -1.61 3.74 -18.29
C GLY A 52 -1.34 2.50 -17.43
N LYS A 53 -0.11 1.98 -17.36
CA LYS A 53 0.24 0.86 -16.47
C LYS A 53 0.41 1.32 -15.02
N ALA A 54 0.12 0.41 -14.09
CA ALA A 54 0.34 0.63 -12.66
C ALA A 54 1.83 0.57 -12.32
N LEU A 55 2.25 1.26 -11.25
CA LEU A 55 3.64 1.19 -10.80
C LEU A 55 3.93 -0.20 -10.21
N VAL A 56 5.07 -0.77 -10.61
CA VAL A 56 5.62 -1.99 -10.02
C VAL A 56 5.89 -1.77 -8.54
N ASP A 57 5.75 -2.84 -7.76
CA ASP A 57 6.05 -2.86 -6.32
C ASP A 57 5.21 -1.95 -5.42
N SER A 58 4.11 -1.36 -5.92
CA SER A 58 3.11 -0.69 -5.05
C SER A 58 1.87 -1.57 -4.87
N PRO A 59 1.68 -2.21 -3.69
CA PRO A 59 0.45 -2.92 -3.39
C PRO A 59 -0.72 -1.96 -3.34
N ILE A 60 -1.78 -2.30 -4.06
CA ILE A 60 -2.97 -1.45 -4.17
C ILE A 60 -3.66 -1.32 -2.80
N HIS A 61 -3.76 -2.42 -2.05
CA HIS A 61 -4.40 -2.44 -0.74
C HIS A 61 -3.42 -2.92 0.33
N LYS A 62 -3.34 -2.17 1.43
CA LYS A 62 -2.65 -2.60 2.65
C LYS A 62 -3.61 -2.44 3.82
N VAL A 63 -3.72 -3.49 4.64
CA VAL A 63 -4.51 -3.49 5.87
C VAL A 63 -3.61 -3.88 7.02
N THR A 64 -3.66 -3.12 8.10
CA THR A 64 -3.04 -3.47 9.37
C THR A 64 -4.10 -3.41 10.46
N ALA A 65 -4.03 -4.31 11.42
CA ALA A 65 -4.84 -4.25 12.62
C ALA A 65 -4.02 -4.74 13.80
N GLY A 66 -4.19 -4.09 14.95
CA GLY A 66 -3.52 -4.44 16.19
C GLY A 66 -4.52 -4.44 17.32
N PHE A 67 -4.42 -5.43 18.20
CA PHE A 67 -5.22 -5.48 19.41
C PHE A 67 -4.31 -5.78 20.59
N THR A 68 -4.35 -4.92 21.60
CA THR A 68 -3.58 -5.04 22.83
C THR A 68 -4.53 -5.21 23.99
N TRP A 69 -4.27 -6.20 24.82
CA TRP A 69 -4.97 -6.41 26.08
C TRP A 69 -3.98 -6.57 27.23
N THR A 70 -4.10 -5.71 28.23
CA THR A 70 -3.17 -5.66 29.37
C THR A 70 -3.92 -5.85 30.68
N ASN A 71 -3.63 -6.91 31.40
CA ASN A 71 -4.11 -7.13 32.77
C ASN A 71 -2.95 -7.05 33.77
N ARG A 72 -3.24 -7.04 35.08
CA ARG A 72 -2.24 -6.95 36.17
C ARG A 72 -1.16 -8.04 36.17
N PHE A 73 -1.35 -9.10 35.39
CA PHE A 73 -0.45 -10.25 35.33
C PHE A 73 0.23 -10.44 33.97
N VAL A 74 -0.41 -10.00 32.87
CA VAL A 74 0.04 -10.28 31.52
C VAL A 74 -0.45 -9.22 30.56
N SER A 75 0.39 -8.92 29.57
CA SER A 75 0.02 -8.16 28.38
C SER A 75 0.05 -9.08 27.17
N ALA A 76 -1.05 -9.14 26.46
CA ALA A 76 -1.17 -9.86 25.19
C ALA A 76 -1.33 -8.83 24.07
N ASN A 77 -0.66 -9.06 22.96
CA ASN A 77 -0.79 -8.27 21.75
C ASN A 77 -0.93 -9.18 20.55
N VAL A 78 -1.89 -8.86 19.67
CA VAL A 78 -2.14 -9.56 18.42
C VAL A 78 -2.05 -8.53 17.31
N VAL A 79 -1.21 -8.82 16.31
CA VAL A 79 -1.06 -7.97 15.12
C VAL A 79 -1.43 -8.79 13.90
N TYR A 80 -2.26 -8.19 13.06
CA TYR A 80 -2.62 -8.70 11.74
C TYR A 80 -2.12 -7.72 10.68
N LYS A 81 -1.51 -8.26 9.63
CA LYS A 81 -1.02 -7.49 8.48
C LYS A 81 -1.40 -8.22 7.20
N TYR A 82 -2.00 -7.49 6.29
CA TYR A 82 -2.36 -7.95 4.96
C TYR A 82 -1.89 -6.96 3.91
N VAL A 83 -1.28 -7.47 2.84
CA VAL A 83 -0.79 -6.70 1.70
C VAL A 83 -1.29 -7.39 0.46
N SER A 84 -1.98 -6.67 -0.41
CA SER A 84 -2.51 -7.23 -1.65
C SER A 84 -1.38 -7.56 -2.63
N GLU A 85 -1.77 -8.23 -3.71
CA GLU A 85 -0.91 -8.48 -4.86
C GLU A 85 -0.24 -7.19 -5.34
N ARG A 86 1.00 -7.36 -5.81
CA ARG A 86 1.85 -6.32 -6.37
C ARG A 86 2.37 -6.83 -7.70
N TRP A 87 2.49 -5.93 -8.67
CA TRP A 87 3.14 -6.25 -9.93
C TRP A 87 4.64 -6.40 -9.69
N ILE A 88 5.23 -7.46 -10.24
CA ILE A 88 6.67 -7.75 -10.13
C ILE A 88 7.45 -7.11 -11.30
N ASN A 89 6.78 -6.75 -12.40
CA ASN A 89 7.41 -6.22 -13.61
C ASN A 89 6.58 -5.09 -14.24
N ASP A 90 7.25 -4.11 -14.89
CA ASP A 90 6.68 -2.88 -15.46
C ASP A 90 5.65 -3.16 -16.57
N LEU A 91 5.63 -4.40 -17.06
CA LEU A 91 4.71 -4.88 -18.08
C LEU A 91 3.36 -5.32 -17.50
N ASN A 92 3.25 -5.49 -16.18
CA ASN A 92 2.09 -6.10 -15.51
C ASN A 92 1.69 -7.45 -16.13
N GLU A 93 2.70 -8.30 -16.39
CA GLU A 93 2.57 -9.69 -16.84
C GLU A 93 3.17 -10.65 -15.80
#